data_AF-A0A415KWP2-F1
#
_entry.id   AF-A0A415KWP2-F1
#
_cell.length_a   1.000
_cell.length_b   1.000
_cell.length_c   1.000
_cell.angle_alpha   90.00
_cell.angle_beta   90.00
_cell.angle_gamma   90.00
#
_symmetry.space_group_name_H-M   'P 1'
#
loop_
_entity.id
_entity.type
_entity.pdbx_description
1 polymer ?
#
loop_
_entity_poly.entity_id
_entity_poly.type
_entity_poly.pdbx_seq_one_letter_code
_entity_poly.pdbx_strand_id
1 'polypeptide(L)'
;MKDNSVSIAKGIAIILMVLAHTRFSEYGNYWINMFHMPLFFFFAGYCFKDKYLEIPSDFVIKRFKGLYKPFVKWGLIFLVLHNLFFYLNIYNDEFGFRGIVQHLYTWQEMLKKAVPIVIRMSDTEQLLGGYWFLKSLFWGSLIAFFIIRNVKNIKWGDGVAMYYYSYISISSSYTLFRHWWKRTFCCTIFNFWILLPKR
;
A
#
# COMPACT_ATOMS: atom_id res chain seq x y z
N MET A 1 -9.80 8.27 24.05
CA MET A 1 -8.34 8.48 24.14
C MET A 1 -7.65 7.81 22.97
N LYS A 2 -6.57 8.40 22.42
CA LYS A 2 -5.74 7.72 21.43
C LYS A 2 -4.98 6.62 22.17
N ASP A 3 -5.11 5.37 21.75
CA ASP A 3 -4.37 4.27 22.35
C ASP A 3 -2.88 4.42 21.99
N ASN A 4 -2.05 4.62 23.00
CA ASN A 4 -0.61 4.76 22.84
C ASN A 4 0.00 3.45 22.36
N SER A 5 -0.56 2.30 22.73
CA SER A 5 -0.11 0.96 22.32
C SER A 5 -0.16 0.81 20.81
N VAL A 6 -1.24 1.28 20.17
CA VAL A 6 -1.39 1.28 18.70
C VAL A 6 -0.32 2.17 18.03
N SER A 7 0.00 3.30 18.65
CA SER A 7 1.01 4.23 18.11
C SER A 7 2.42 3.64 18.23
N ILE A 8 2.73 3.03 19.38
CA ILE A 8 4.00 2.34 19.64
C ILE A 8 4.17 1.17 18.68
N ALA A 9 3.15 0.32 18.53
CA ALA A 9 3.20 -0.83 17.63
C ALA A 9 3.40 -0.44 16.16
N LYS A 10 2.77 0.66 15.70
CA LYS A 10 3.06 1.22 14.37
C LYS A 10 4.50 1.69 14.25
N GLY A 11 5.04 2.36 15.27
CA GLY A 11 6.44 2.77 15.32
C GLY A 11 7.39 1.59 15.20
N ILE A 12 7.16 0.53 15.98
CA ILE A 12 7.95 -0.71 15.92
C ILE A 12 7.88 -1.33 14.52
N ALA A 13 6.69 -1.42 13.91
CA ALA A 13 6.55 -1.97 12.57
C ALA A 13 7.28 -1.15 11.49
N ILE A 14 7.36 0.17 11.63
CA ILE A 14 8.15 1.02 10.73
C ILE A 14 9.65 0.74 10.91
N ILE A 15 10.12 0.63 12.17
CA ILE A 15 11.54 0.31 12.45
C ILE A 15 11.91 -1.06 11.86
N LEU A 16 11.06 -2.07 12.05
CA LEU A 16 11.26 -3.41 11.49
C LEU A 16 11.25 -3.41 9.96
N MET A 17 10.39 -2.61 9.32
CA MET A 17 10.38 -2.44 7.87
C MET A 17 11.72 -1.87 7.37
N VAL A 18 12.26 -0.85 8.04
CA VAL A 18 13.59 -0.31 7.72
C VAL A 18 14.67 -1.37 7.91
N LEU A 19 14.64 -2.10 9.03
CA LEU A 19 15.59 -3.18 9.31
C LEU A 19 15.55 -4.28 8.22
N ALA A 20 14.36 -4.68 7.75
CA ALA A 20 14.23 -5.63 6.64
C ALA A 20 14.96 -5.12 5.37
N HIS A 21 14.83 -3.82 5.06
CA HIS A 21 15.47 -3.22 3.88
C HIS A 21 17.00 -3.14 3.97
N THR A 22 17.59 -3.26 5.17
CA THR A 22 19.05 -3.36 5.34
C THR A 22 19.62 -4.72 4.91
N ARG A 23 18.78 -5.73 4.67
CA ARG A 23 19.20 -7.12 4.38
C ARG A 23 20.10 -7.75 5.45
N PHE A 24 19.95 -7.36 6.73
CA PHE A 24 20.77 -7.88 7.83
C PHE A 24 20.79 -9.42 7.98
N SER A 25 19.67 -10.09 7.69
CA SER A 25 19.53 -11.54 7.74
C SER A 25 18.41 -11.99 6.81
N GLU A 26 18.62 -13.10 6.10
CA GLU A 26 17.60 -13.68 5.23
C GLU A 26 16.40 -14.22 6.03
N TYR A 27 16.66 -15.02 7.08
CA TYR A 27 15.62 -15.52 7.97
C TYR A 27 14.90 -14.39 8.71
N GLY A 28 15.65 -13.40 9.20
CA GLY A 28 15.06 -12.22 9.86
C GLY A 28 14.14 -11.42 8.93
N ASN A 29 14.53 -11.26 7.67
CA ASN A 29 13.69 -10.65 6.64
C ASN A 29 12.40 -11.43 6.41
N TYR A 30 12.48 -12.76 6.27
CA TYR A 30 11.29 -13.59 6.12
C TYR A 30 10.33 -13.46 7.30
N TRP A 31 10.87 -13.43 8.51
CA TRP A 31 10.08 -13.33 9.73
C TRP A 31 9.39 -11.97 9.87
N ILE A 32 10.13 -10.86 9.75
CA ILE A 32 9.57 -9.49 9.83
C ILE A 32 8.44 -9.29 8.84
N ASN A 33 8.66 -9.75 7.62
CA ASN A 33 7.74 -9.54 6.54
C ASN A 33 6.49 -10.46 6.56
N MET A 34 6.42 -11.41 7.51
CA MET A 34 5.18 -12.16 7.77
C MET A 34 4.12 -11.32 8.50
N PHE A 35 4.51 -10.29 9.27
CA PHE A 35 3.55 -9.57 10.12
C PHE A 35 3.59 -8.05 10.01
N HIS A 36 4.71 -7.39 9.66
CA HIS A 36 4.75 -5.92 9.74
C HIS A 36 3.75 -5.26 8.77
N MET A 37 3.63 -5.73 7.51
CA MET A 37 2.63 -5.21 6.56
C MET A 37 1.19 -5.51 7.00
N PRO A 38 0.83 -6.76 7.32
CA PRO A 38 -0.42 -7.10 7.99
C PRO A 38 -0.82 -6.20 9.15
N LEU A 39 0.13 -5.86 10.02
CA LEU A 39 -0.12 -5.09 11.23
C LEU A 39 -0.66 -3.69 10.91
N PHE A 40 -0.21 -3.06 9.82
CA PHE A 40 -0.77 -1.78 9.42
C PHE A 40 -2.20 -1.88 8.89
N PHE A 41 -2.54 -2.94 8.15
CA PHE A 41 -3.92 -3.21 7.75
C PHE A 41 -4.78 -3.47 8.98
N PHE A 42 -4.28 -4.28 9.91
CA PHE A 42 -4.92 -4.57 11.20
C PHE A 42 -5.26 -3.29 11.95
N PHE A 43 -4.30 -2.39 12.13
CA PHE A 43 -4.58 -1.11 12.80
C PHE A 43 -5.47 -0.18 11.97
N ALA A 44 -5.48 -0.29 10.65
CA ALA A 44 -6.41 0.49 9.82
C ALA A 44 -7.86 0.04 10.03
N GLY A 45 -8.08 -1.25 10.31
CA GLY A 45 -9.36 -1.82 10.70
C GLY A 45 -9.71 -1.55 12.17
N TYR A 46 -8.80 -1.81 13.10
CA TYR A 46 -9.00 -1.56 14.54
C TYR A 46 -9.35 -0.08 14.85
N CYS A 47 -8.77 0.86 14.11
CA CYS A 47 -9.08 2.29 14.24
C CYS A 47 -10.30 2.76 13.41
N PHE A 48 -11.04 1.83 12.80
CA PHE A 48 -12.31 2.12 12.15
C PHE A 48 -13.35 2.55 13.20
N LYS A 49 -14.30 3.39 12.80
CA LYS A 49 -15.31 3.94 13.71
C LYS A 49 -16.67 3.85 13.04
N ASP A 50 -17.69 3.44 13.80
CA ASP A 50 -19.04 3.21 13.27
C ASP A 50 -19.68 4.46 12.68
N LYS A 51 -19.30 5.66 13.15
CA LYS A 51 -19.73 6.95 12.57
C LYS A 51 -19.47 7.07 11.06
N TYR A 52 -18.50 6.32 10.53
CA TYR A 52 -18.21 6.30 9.10
C TYR A 52 -19.25 5.52 8.28
N LEU A 53 -20.06 4.66 8.92
CA LEU A 53 -21.19 3.98 8.31
C LEU A 53 -22.37 4.93 8.10
N GLU A 54 -22.56 5.87 9.04
CA GLU A 54 -23.58 6.93 8.95
C GLU A 54 -23.20 8.00 7.93
N ILE A 55 -21.93 8.41 7.92
CA ILE A 55 -21.39 9.45 7.01
C ILE A 55 -20.22 8.86 6.19
N PRO A 56 -20.53 8.19 5.06
CA PRO A 56 -19.54 7.50 4.21
C PRO A 56 -18.52 8.46 3.58
N SER A 57 -18.96 9.67 3.24
CA SER A 57 -18.13 10.71 2.62
C SER A 57 -16.94 11.06 3.49
N ASP A 58 -17.13 11.14 4.82
CA ASP A 58 -16.05 11.43 5.78
C ASP A 58 -14.94 10.38 5.73
N PHE A 59 -15.30 9.10 5.58
CA PHE A 59 -14.31 8.04 5.46
C PHE A 59 -13.50 8.17 4.17
N VAL A 60 -14.17 8.35 3.04
CA VAL A 60 -13.52 8.49 1.72
C VAL A 60 -12.62 9.72 1.71
N ILE A 61 -13.09 10.88 2.18
CA ILE A 61 -12.32 12.11 2.27
C ILE A 61 -11.09 11.93 3.16
N LYS A 62 -11.24 11.25 4.30
CA LYS A 62 -10.11 10.95 5.20
C LYS A 62 -9.05 10.08 4.53
N ARG A 63 -9.46 9.02 3.82
CA ARG A 63 -8.53 8.14 3.08
C ARG A 63 -7.87 8.88 1.92
N PHE A 64 -8.61 9.73 1.21
CA PHE A 64 -8.07 10.54 0.13
C PHE A 64 -7.02 11.54 0.63
N LYS A 65 -7.32 12.30 1.68
CA LYS A 65 -6.38 13.26 2.28
C LYS A 65 -5.15 12.57 2.89
N GLY A 66 -5.33 11.41 3.49
CA GLY A 66 -4.27 10.70 4.21
C GLY A 66 -3.37 9.80 3.36
N LEU A 67 -3.87 9.28 2.23
CA LEU A 67 -3.14 8.28 1.42
C LEU A 67 -2.99 8.72 -0.05
N TYR A 68 -4.09 9.08 -0.71
CA TYR A 68 -4.05 9.48 -2.12
C TYR A 68 -3.27 10.78 -2.33
N LYS A 69 -3.57 11.83 -1.56
CA LYS A 69 -2.91 13.14 -1.71
C LYS A 69 -1.39 13.05 -1.50
N PRO A 70 -0.86 12.37 -0.45
CA PRO A 70 0.58 12.15 -0.32
C PRO A 70 1.17 11.36 -1.48
N PHE A 71 0.51 10.29 -1.93
CA PHE A 71 0.97 9.48 -3.05
C PHE A 71 1.16 10.33 -4.31
N VAL A 72 0.14 11.09 -4.71
CA VAL A 72 0.18 11.91 -5.93
C VAL A 72 1.17 13.06 -5.78
N LYS A 73 1.17 13.74 -4.63
CA LYS A 73 2.09 14.86 -4.37
C LYS A 73 3.55 14.43 -4.59
N TRP A 74 3.97 13.36 -3.94
CA TRP A 74 5.35 12.90 -4.03
C TRP A 74 5.64 12.16 -5.33
N GLY A 75 4.67 11.43 -5.88
CA GLY A 75 4.77 10.81 -7.21
C GLY A 75 5.10 11.82 -8.29
N LEU A 76 4.37 12.96 -8.31
CA LEU A 76 4.62 14.03 -9.28
C LEU A 76 5.92 14.78 -9.01
N ILE A 77 6.28 15.03 -7.75
CA ILE A 77 7.56 15.68 -7.41
C ILE A 77 8.74 14.85 -7.93
N PHE A 78 8.76 13.54 -7.65
CA PHE A 78 9.85 12.68 -8.11
C PHE A 78 9.88 12.52 -9.63
N LEU A 79 8.72 12.52 -10.27
CA LEU A 79 8.64 12.51 -11.74
C LEU A 79 9.26 13.78 -12.34
N VAL A 80 8.98 14.96 -11.77
CA VAL A 80 9.59 16.22 -12.23
C VAL A 80 11.10 16.23 -11.97
N LEU A 81 11.54 15.68 -10.84
CA LEU A 81 12.96 15.56 -10.50
C LEU A 81 13.68 14.42 -11.24
N HIS A 82 12.99 13.62 -12.06
CA HIS A 82 13.56 12.45 -12.73
C HIS A 82 14.82 12.82 -13.54
N ASN A 83 14.71 13.80 -14.44
CA ASN A 83 15.83 14.21 -15.29
C ASN A 83 16.98 14.81 -14.45
N LEU A 84 16.67 15.51 -13.36
CA LEU A 84 17.69 15.99 -12.43
C LEU A 84 18.43 14.82 -11.78
N PHE A 85 17.71 13.80 -11.31
CA PHE A 85 18.31 12.59 -10.73
C PHE A 85 19.12 11.79 -11.75
N PHE A 86 18.73 11.83 -13.03
CA PHE A 86 19.52 11.25 -14.11
C PHE A 86 20.86 11.99 -14.29
N TYR A 87 20.84 13.33 -14.37
CA TYR A 87 22.08 14.13 -14.48
C TYR A 87 22.99 14.00 -13.24
N LEU A 88 22.41 13.78 -12.06
CA LEU A 88 23.15 13.53 -10.82
C LEU A 88 23.68 12.08 -10.71
N ASN A 89 23.49 11.24 -11.73
CA ASN A 89 23.85 9.81 -11.73
C ASN A 89 23.18 8.99 -10.60
N ILE A 90 22.04 9.46 -10.08
CA ILE A 90 21.18 8.67 -9.18
C ILE A 90 20.38 7.64 -10.00
N TYR A 91 20.01 8.04 -11.22
CA TYR A 91 19.47 7.17 -12.26
C TYR A 91 20.48 7.01 -13.40
N ASN A 92 20.42 5.86 -14.07
CA ASN A 92 21.37 5.50 -15.11
C ASN A 92 20.70 4.56 -16.13
N ASP A 93 21.21 4.58 -17.36
CA ASP A 93 20.76 3.82 -18.53
C ASP A 93 21.45 2.46 -18.70
N GLU A 94 22.51 2.20 -17.94
CA GLU A 94 23.23 0.92 -17.88
C GLU A 94 22.88 0.14 -16.59
N PHE A 95 22.86 0.80 -15.44
CA PHE A 95 22.67 0.18 -14.13
C PHE A 95 21.30 0.50 -13.52
N GLY A 96 20.40 -0.48 -13.57
CA GLY A 96 19.02 -0.36 -13.12
C GLY A 96 18.62 -1.30 -11.98
N PHE A 97 17.53 -1.00 -11.27
CA PHE A 97 17.00 -1.93 -10.27
C PHE A 97 16.37 -3.14 -10.94
N ARG A 98 16.88 -4.34 -10.63
CA ARG A 98 16.45 -5.62 -11.24
C ARG A 98 16.54 -5.61 -12.77
N GLY A 99 17.54 -4.94 -13.33
CA GLY A 99 17.74 -4.83 -14.78
C GLY A 99 16.79 -3.85 -15.48
N ILE A 100 15.97 -3.09 -14.73
CA ILE A 100 15.15 -2.01 -15.28
C ILE A 100 15.93 -0.71 -15.17
N VAL A 101 16.47 -0.26 -16.29
CA VAL A 101 17.24 0.98 -16.41
C VAL A 101 16.32 2.19 -16.60
N GLN A 102 16.83 3.38 -16.32
CA GLN A 102 16.13 4.65 -16.53
C GLN A 102 16.77 5.40 -17.70
N HIS A 103 16.07 6.37 -18.26
CA HIS A 103 16.55 7.21 -19.35
C HIS A 103 15.98 8.61 -19.17
N LEU A 104 16.58 9.61 -19.82
CA LEU A 104 16.01 10.95 -19.80
C LEU A 104 14.59 10.96 -20.39
N TYR A 105 13.65 11.53 -19.64
CA TYR A 105 12.28 11.65 -20.11
C TYR A 105 12.09 12.92 -20.92
N THR A 106 11.43 12.77 -22.06
CA THR A 106 10.81 13.86 -22.79
C THR A 106 9.57 14.37 -22.05
N TRP A 107 9.14 15.60 -22.34
CA TRP A 107 7.90 16.16 -21.77
C TRP A 107 6.67 15.27 -22.04
N GLN A 108 6.64 14.61 -23.19
CA GLN A 108 5.55 13.70 -23.56
C GLN A 108 5.53 12.45 -22.67
N GLU A 109 6.69 11.89 -22.35
CA GLU A 109 6.82 10.72 -21.46
C GLU A 109 6.50 11.08 -20.02
N MET A 110 6.93 12.26 -19.56
CA MET A 110 6.53 12.78 -18.25
C MET A 110 5.01 12.88 -18.15
N LEU A 111 4.33 13.44 -19.15
CA LEU A 111 2.86 13.51 -19.15
C LEU A 111 2.23 12.11 -19.19
N LYS A 112 2.74 11.20 -20.02
CA LYS A 112 2.27 9.80 -20.08
C LYS A 112 2.39 9.08 -18.73
N LYS A 113 3.42 9.39 -17.93
CA LYS A 113 3.63 8.84 -16.57
C LYS A 113 2.83 9.58 -15.50
N ALA A 114 2.57 10.87 -15.65
CA ALA A 114 1.76 11.63 -14.70
C ALA A 114 0.30 11.13 -14.64
N VAL A 115 -0.28 10.75 -15.78
CA VAL A 115 -1.66 10.25 -15.88
C VAL A 115 -1.91 9.02 -14.97
N PRO A 116 -1.15 7.91 -15.08
CA PRO A 116 -1.35 6.75 -14.22
C PRO A 116 -1.04 7.02 -12.74
N ILE A 117 -0.09 7.91 -12.42
CA ILE A 117 0.18 8.33 -11.04
C ILE A 117 -1.07 8.98 -10.41
N VAL A 118 -1.72 9.89 -11.13
CA VAL A 118 -2.89 10.63 -10.64
C VAL A 118 -4.14 9.75 -10.64
N ILE A 119 -4.41 9.01 -11.72
CA ILE A 119 -5.68 8.30 -11.88
C ILE A 119 -5.65 6.93 -11.17
N ARG A 120 -4.58 6.17 -11.33
CA ARG A 120 -4.51 4.75 -10.93
C ARG A 120 -3.65 4.51 -9.69
N MET A 121 -2.96 5.54 -9.20
CA MET A 121 -1.89 5.39 -8.20
C MET A 121 -0.89 4.30 -8.63
N SER A 122 -0.42 4.35 -9.87
CA SER A 122 0.55 3.41 -10.43
C SER A 122 1.73 4.12 -11.09
N ASP A 123 2.73 3.33 -11.50
CA ASP A 123 3.83 3.77 -12.35
C ASP A 123 4.67 4.92 -11.76
N THR A 124 4.95 4.84 -10.46
CA THR A 124 5.82 5.76 -9.75
C THR A 124 7.30 5.48 -10.02
N GLU A 125 8.12 6.51 -9.83
CA GLU A 125 9.57 6.46 -9.92
C GLU A 125 10.22 5.39 -9.02
N GLN A 126 11.40 4.90 -9.43
CA GLN A 126 12.10 3.79 -8.74
C GLN A 126 12.45 4.12 -7.28
N LEU A 127 12.79 5.37 -6.97
CA LEU A 127 13.04 5.83 -5.61
C LEU A 127 11.78 5.79 -4.71
N LEU A 128 10.59 5.73 -5.30
CA LEU A 128 9.31 5.58 -4.60
C LEU A 128 8.90 4.10 -4.48
N GLY A 129 9.86 3.17 -4.50
CA GLY A 129 9.59 1.73 -4.47
C GLY A 129 8.65 1.24 -3.35
N GLY A 130 8.56 1.94 -2.21
CA GLY A 130 7.62 1.60 -1.12
C GLY A 130 6.15 2.04 -1.34
N TYR A 131 5.84 2.79 -2.40
CA TYR A 131 4.53 3.42 -2.59
C TYR A 131 3.42 2.44 -2.93
N TRP A 132 3.78 1.22 -3.35
CA TRP A 132 2.82 0.13 -3.47
C TRP A 132 1.99 -0.05 -2.20
N PHE A 133 2.59 0.17 -1.01
CA PHE A 133 1.92 -0.05 0.26
C PHE A 133 0.81 0.98 0.50
N LEU A 134 1.05 2.25 0.17
CA LEU A 134 0.04 3.32 0.25
C LEU A 134 -1.13 3.01 -0.67
N LYS A 135 -0.85 2.56 -1.91
CA LYS A 135 -1.88 2.13 -2.87
C LYS A 135 -2.71 0.97 -2.31
N SER A 136 -2.06 -0.08 -1.80
CA SER A 136 -2.74 -1.25 -1.24
C SER A 136 -3.60 -0.89 -0.04
N LEU A 137 -3.10 -0.02 0.85
CA LEU A 137 -3.84 0.42 2.02
C LEU A 137 -5.04 1.30 1.64
N PHE A 138 -4.91 2.16 0.63
CA PHE A 138 -6.00 3.01 0.14
C PHE A 138 -7.14 2.16 -0.43
N TRP A 139 -6.87 1.39 -1.48
CA TRP A 139 -7.88 0.55 -2.13
C TRP A 139 -8.42 -0.50 -1.16
N GLY A 140 -7.55 -1.14 -0.37
CA GLY A 140 -7.98 -2.15 0.58
C GLY A 140 -8.94 -1.61 1.64
N SER A 141 -8.70 -0.39 2.12
CA SER A 141 -9.60 0.25 3.09
C SER A 141 -10.95 0.65 2.49
N LEU A 142 -10.99 1.06 1.21
CA LEU A 142 -12.24 1.40 0.53
C LEU A 142 -13.08 0.14 0.24
N ILE A 143 -12.43 -0.94 -0.19
CA ILE A 143 -13.08 -2.23 -0.44
C ILE A 143 -13.65 -2.79 0.87
N ALA A 144 -12.84 -2.82 1.94
CA ALA A 144 -13.30 -3.27 3.25
C ALA A 144 -14.50 -2.46 3.74
N PHE A 145 -14.46 -1.13 3.58
CA PHE A 145 -15.59 -0.26 3.92
C PHE A 145 -16.85 -0.58 3.11
N PHE A 146 -16.70 -0.76 1.79
CA PHE A 146 -17.82 -1.10 0.91
C PHE A 146 -18.46 -2.44 1.30
N ILE A 147 -17.65 -3.44 1.65
CA ILE A 147 -18.14 -4.75 2.07
C ILE A 147 -18.87 -4.66 3.41
N ILE A 148 -18.28 -4.01 4.42
CA ILE A 148 -18.91 -3.84 5.74
C ILE A 148 -20.26 -3.14 5.62
N ARG A 149 -20.38 -2.16 4.71
CA ARG A 149 -21.61 -1.42 4.50
C ARG A 149 -22.71 -2.22 3.79
N ASN A 150 -22.36 -2.98 2.75
CA ASN A 150 -23.35 -3.58 1.86
C ASN A 150 -23.65 -5.06 2.18
N VAL A 151 -22.70 -5.78 2.80
CA VAL A 151 -22.85 -7.21 3.03
C VAL A 151 -23.33 -7.46 4.45
N LYS A 152 -24.63 -7.74 4.58
CA LYS A 152 -25.26 -8.11 5.87
C LYS A 152 -24.81 -9.48 6.39
N ASN A 153 -24.31 -10.36 5.51
CA ASN A 153 -23.94 -11.73 5.84
C ASN A 153 -22.42 -11.92 5.75
N ILE A 154 -21.74 -11.89 6.90
CA ILE A 154 -20.28 -11.73 7.00
C ILE A 154 -19.49 -12.79 6.22
N LYS A 155 -19.98 -14.03 6.20
CA LYS A 155 -19.31 -15.17 5.53
C LYS A 155 -19.20 -14.99 4.01
N TRP A 156 -20.15 -14.29 3.40
CA TRP A 156 -20.12 -13.97 1.97
C TRP A 156 -19.24 -12.75 1.67
N GLY A 157 -19.15 -11.80 2.59
CA GLY A 157 -18.29 -10.61 2.46
C GLY A 157 -16.81 -10.99 2.46
N ASP A 158 -16.43 -11.92 3.34
CA ASP A 158 -15.08 -12.47 3.42
C ASP A 158 -14.68 -13.15 2.11
N GLY A 159 -15.56 -13.99 1.55
CA GLY A 159 -15.31 -14.70 0.29
C GLY A 159 -15.12 -13.77 -0.91
N VAL A 160 -15.95 -12.72 -1.03
CA VAL A 160 -15.86 -11.72 -2.11
C VAL A 160 -14.60 -10.86 -1.96
N ALA A 161 -14.25 -10.45 -0.74
CA ALA A 161 -12.99 -9.77 -0.45
C ALA A 161 -11.81 -10.64 -0.91
N MET A 162 -11.78 -11.90 -0.48
CA MET A 162 -10.72 -12.86 -0.79
C MET A 162 -10.54 -13.07 -2.30
N TYR A 163 -11.64 -13.19 -3.06
CA TYR A 163 -11.59 -13.34 -4.51
C TYR A 163 -11.05 -12.09 -5.23
N TYR A 164 -11.45 -10.90 -4.79
CA TYR A 164 -10.98 -9.65 -5.40
C TYR A 164 -9.50 -9.37 -5.07
N TYR A 165 -9.06 -9.66 -3.84
CA TYR A 165 -7.65 -9.52 -3.45
C TYR A 165 -6.73 -10.55 -4.10
N SER A 166 -7.22 -11.75 -4.39
CA SER A 166 -6.47 -12.75 -5.16
C SER A 166 -6.34 -12.32 -6.63
N TYR A 167 -7.37 -11.69 -7.21
CA TYR A 167 -7.30 -11.10 -8.56
C TYR A 167 -6.31 -9.93 -8.65
N ILE A 168 -6.28 -9.02 -7.66
CA ILE A 168 -5.28 -7.94 -7.58
C ILE A 168 -3.86 -8.49 -7.40
N SER A 169 -3.70 -9.57 -6.61
CA SER A 169 -2.41 -10.28 -6.46
C SER A 169 -1.87 -10.79 -7.79
N ILE A 170 -2.76 -11.36 -8.61
CA ILE A 170 -2.41 -12.02 -9.87
C ILE A 170 -2.06 -10.99 -10.95
N SER A 171 -2.70 -9.81 -10.92
CA SER A 171 -2.48 -8.72 -11.89
C SER A 171 -1.30 -7.80 -11.58
N SER A 172 -0.69 -7.88 -10.39
CA SER A 172 0.51 -7.11 -10.07
C SER A 172 1.76 -7.84 -10.58
N SER A 173 2.32 -7.38 -11.70
CA SER A 173 3.37 -8.02 -12.52
C SER A 173 4.76 -8.18 -11.88
N TYR A 174 4.92 -8.02 -10.56
CA TYR A 174 6.22 -8.16 -9.90
C TYR A 174 6.31 -9.54 -9.22
N THR A 175 7.01 -10.47 -9.85
CA THR A 175 7.17 -11.89 -9.46
C THR A 175 7.59 -12.12 -8.00
N LEU A 176 8.42 -11.24 -7.41
CA LEU A 176 8.81 -11.30 -5.99
C LEU A 176 7.72 -10.82 -5.03
N PHE A 177 6.81 -9.96 -5.51
CA PHE A 177 5.67 -9.46 -4.76
C PHE A 177 4.56 -10.50 -4.62
N ARG A 178 4.50 -11.45 -5.56
CA ARG A 178 3.60 -12.62 -5.52
C ARG A 178 3.81 -13.48 -4.27
N HIS A 179 5.05 -13.61 -3.79
CA HIS A 179 5.37 -14.35 -2.57
C HIS A 179 5.02 -13.57 -1.29
N TRP A 180 5.28 -12.25 -1.28
CA TRP A 180 4.92 -11.36 -0.17
C TRP A 180 3.41 -11.21 -0.01
N TRP A 181 2.68 -11.06 -1.13
CA TRP A 181 1.23 -10.91 -1.14
C TRP A 181 0.50 -12.15 -0.63
N LYS A 182 1.00 -13.35 -0.95
CA LYS A 182 0.48 -14.62 -0.37
C LYS A 182 0.61 -14.66 1.16
N ARG A 183 1.52 -13.89 1.76
CA ARG A 183 1.68 -13.80 3.23
C ARG A 183 0.84 -12.66 3.83
N THR A 184 0.72 -11.50 3.18
CA THR A 184 -0.26 -10.46 3.55
C THR A 184 -1.72 -10.94 3.44
N PHE A 185 -1.98 -11.91 2.56
CA PHE A 185 -3.25 -12.60 2.31
C PHE A 185 -3.83 -13.32 3.55
N CYS A 186 -3.00 -13.90 4.43
CA CYS A 186 -3.49 -14.48 5.70
C CYS A 186 -4.01 -13.41 6.68
N CYS A 187 -3.63 -12.15 6.49
CA CYS A 187 -3.91 -11.11 7.46
C CYS A 187 -5.07 -10.19 7.08
N THR A 188 -5.49 -10.17 5.81
CA THR A 188 -6.79 -9.64 5.40
C THR A 188 -7.94 -10.51 5.94
N ILE A 189 -7.74 -11.83 6.04
CA ILE A 189 -8.66 -12.76 6.73
C ILE A 189 -8.77 -12.39 8.22
N PHE A 190 -7.65 -12.07 8.87
CA PHE A 190 -7.63 -11.61 10.27
C PHE A 190 -8.27 -10.22 10.48
N ASN A 191 -8.20 -9.34 9.47
CA ASN A 191 -8.84 -8.02 9.51
C ASN A 191 -10.37 -8.10 9.51
N PHE A 192 -10.95 -9.01 8.75
CA PHE A 192 -12.41 -9.16 8.70
C PHE A 192 -12.97 -9.72 10.01
N TRP A 193 -12.25 -10.64 10.66
CA TRP A 193 -12.67 -11.20 11.95
C TRP A 193 -12.67 -10.17 13.10
N ILE A 194 -11.83 -9.13 13.01
CA ILE A 194 -11.71 -8.10 14.07
C ILE A 194 -12.52 -6.83 13.76
N LEU A 195 -12.88 -6.58 12.50
CA LEU A 195 -13.80 -5.52 12.10
C LEU A 195 -15.27 -5.86 12.38
N LEU A 196 -15.56 -7.08 12.79
CA LEU A 196 -16.86 -7.46 13.34
C LEU A 196 -17.06 -6.77 14.69
N PRO A 197 -18.14 -5.98 14.88
CA PRO A 197 -18.53 -5.62 16.23
C PRO A 197 -18.74 -6.91 17.01
N LYS A 198 -18.04 -7.07 18.13
CA LYS A 198 -18.45 -8.01 19.15
C LYS A 198 -19.84 -7.56 19.57
N ARG A 199 -20.87 -8.22 19.04
CA ARG A 199 -22.22 -8.16 19.63
C ARG A 199 -22.13 -8.62 21.08
#